data_AF-A0A401T374-F1
#
_entry.id   AF-A0A401T374-F1
#
_cell.length_a   1.000
_cell.length_b   1.000
_cell.length_c   1.000
_cell.angle_alpha   90.00
_cell.angle_beta   90.00
_cell.angle_gamma   90.00
#
_symmetry.space_group_name_H-M   'P 1'
#
loop_
_entity.id
_entity.type
_entity.pdbx_description
1 polymer ?
#
loop_
_entity_poly.entity_id
_entity_poly.type
_entity_poly.pdbx_seq_one_letter_code
_entity_poly.pdbx_strand_id
1 'polypeptide(L)'
;MLAGEHLNETKVDLGEGQGEPDQSVQVPKGQPSSLEDRDPRGINAHLKVNFEDVIAEPDSVHSFDKVWIWSDALFEVSKLWCYRIISLIFAVPVSLISGLIFALLSCLHIWCVMPCIKNFMMNMPSIQTIWGSIVDLIISPCCESMGRCFSGINLHISRD
;
A
#
# COMPACT_ATOMS: atom_id res chain seq x y z
N MET A 1 24.86 38.53 -48.64
CA MET A 1 25.14 37.54 -49.70
C MET A 1 26.34 36.73 -49.25
N LEU A 2 26.08 35.58 -48.62
CA LEU A 2 26.21 34.23 -49.21
C LEU A 2 27.69 33.87 -49.42
N ALA A 3 28.23 33.03 -48.53
CA ALA A 3 28.44 31.58 -48.72
C ALA A 3 29.79 31.35 -49.42
N GLY A 4 30.76 30.62 -48.87
CA GLY A 4 30.66 29.32 -48.22
C GLY A 4 31.44 28.33 -49.09
N GLU A 5 32.19 27.41 -48.45
CA GLU A 5 32.87 26.23 -49.03
C GLU A 5 34.28 26.42 -49.61
N HIS A 6 35.31 26.06 -48.83
CA HIS A 6 36.37 25.18 -49.33
C HIS A 6 37.06 24.41 -48.18
N LEU A 7 36.57 23.19 -47.96
CA LEU A 7 37.25 21.98 -47.48
C LEU A 7 38.62 22.14 -46.79
N ASN A 8 38.64 21.87 -45.48
CA ASN A 8 39.85 21.59 -44.69
C ASN A 8 40.10 20.09 -44.67
N GLU A 9 41.01 19.63 -45.52
CA GLU A 9 41.76 18.40 -45.27
C GLU A 9 42.70 18.63 -44.08
N THR A 10 42.92 17.64 -43.20
CA THR A 10 44.24 17.31 -42.62
C THR A 10 44.12 16.18 -41.58
N LYS A 11 44.55 15.00 -42.03
CA LYS A 11 45.52 14.10 -41.39
C LYS A 11 45.14 13.31 -40.12
N VAL A 12 45.07 12.00 -40.36
CA VAL A 12 45.24 10.88 -39.43
C VAL A 12 46.61 10.95 -38.76
N ASP A 13 46.64 10.88 -37.43
CA ASP A 13 47.85 10.58 -36.65
C ASP A 13 47.58 9.34 -35.78
N LEU A 14 48.46 8.35 -35.92
CA LEU A 14 48.41 7.04 -35.28
C LEU A 14 49.41 7.08 -34.12
N GLY A 15 48.92 6.99 -32.88
CA GLY A 15 49.76 6.92 -31.68
C GLY A 15 49.33 5.77 -30.78
N GLU A 16 50.11 4.69 -30.77
CA GLU A 16 50.04 3.58 -29.81
C GLU A 16 50.55 4.02 -28.43
N GLY A 17 49.97 3.49 -27.33
CA GLY A 17 50.51 3.69 -25.98
C GLY A 17 49.60 3.29 -24.81
N GLN A 18 49.74 2.03 -24.41
CA GLN A 18 49.25 1.28 -23.24
C GLN A 18 49.31 1.94 -21.83
N GLY A 19 48.33 1.63 -20.95
CA GLY A 19 48.48 1.64 -19.47
C GLY A 19 47.30 2.17 -18.61
N GLU A 20 46.66 1.32 -17.79
CA GLU A 20 45.84 1.65 -16.59
C GLU A 20 46.69 2.32 -15.47
N PRO A 21 46.20 2.94 -14.34
CA PRO A 21 44.92 2.71 -13.62
C PRO A 21 44.23 3.94 -12.90
N ASP A 22 43.07 3.64 -12.28
CA ASP A 22 42.48 4.17 -11.01
C ASP A 22 41.75 5.54 -10.89
N GLN A 23 40.64 5.46 -10.12
CA GLN A 23 39.97 6.45 -9.26
C GLN A 23 38.97 7.51 -9.79
N SER A 24 37.69 7.17 -9.55
CA SER A 24 36.61 7.97 -8.94
C SER A 24 36.49 9.48 -9.22
N VAL A 25 35.46 9.89 -9.97
CA VAL A 25 34.71 11.13 -9.70
C VAL A 25 33.22 10.90 -9.94
N GLN A 26 32.43 11.09 -8.89
CA GLN A 26 30.96 11.10 -8.95
C GLN A 26 30.47 12.41 -9.58
N VAL A 27 29.55 12.32 -10.54
CA VAL A 27 28.77 13.47 -11.02
C VAL A 27 27.33 13.30 -10.56
N PRO A 28 26.77 14.22 -9.76
CA PRO A 28 25.40 14.13 -9.29
C PRO A 28 24.44 14.60 -10.38
N LYS A 29 23.49 13.75 -10.77
CA LYS A 29 22.29 14.18 -11.51
C LYS A 29 21.05 13.72 -10.77
N GLY A 30 20.27 14.71 -10.32
CA GLY A 30 18.98 14.49 -9.68
C GLY A 30 17.87 14.11 -10.67
N GLN A 31 17.19 13.02 -10.32
CA GLN A 31 15.73 12.76 -10.39
C GLN A 31 15.08 12.53 -11.78
N PRO A 32 14.03 11.66 -11.95
CA PRO A 32 13.31 10.79 -10.99
C PRO A 32 13.25 9.28 -11.35
N SER A 33 12.99 8.50 -10.29
CA SER A 33 12.65 7.08 -10.27
C SER A 33 13.54 6.18 -11.14
N SER A 34 14.70 5.84 -10.59
CA SER A 34 15.28 4.52 -10.80
C SER A 34 14.12 3.52 -10.75
N LEU A 35 13.96 2.71 -11.79
CA LEU A 35 13.37 1.40 -11.61
C LEU A 35 14.22 0.79 -10.49
N GLU A 36 13.70 0.85 -9.28
CA GLU A 36 14.36 0.32 -8.09
C GLU A 36 14.67 -1.12 -8.46
N ASP A 37 15.95 -1.48 -8.42
CA ASP A 37 16.38 -2.82 -8.81
C ASP A 37 15.62 -3.79 -7.91
N ARG A 38 14.54 -4.39 -8.45
CA ARG A 38 13.57 -5.18 -7.66
C ARG A 38 14.17 -6.48 -7.16
N ASP A 39 15.42 -6.75 -7.53
CA ASP A 39 16.18 -7.89 -7.07
C ASP A 39 17.68 -7.56 -6.94
N PRO A 40 18.09 -6.86 -5.87
CA PRO A 40 19.48 -6.47 -5.64
C PRO A 40 20.41 -7.67 -5.38
N ARG A 41 19.84 -8.89 -5.23
CA ARG A 41 20.56 -10.13 -4.96
C ARG A 41 20.54 -11.08 -6.16
N GLY A 42 19.87 -10.72 -7.26
CA GLY A 42 19.78 -11.51 -8.49
C GLY A 42 19.20 -12.92 -8.31
N ILE A 43 18.44 -13.18 -7.24
CA ILE A 43 17.96 -14.52 -6.89
C ILE A 43 16.85 -14.98 -7.86
N ASN A 44 16.10 -14.04 -8.41
CA ASN A 44 14.99 -14.22 -9.34
C ASN A 44 15.41 -14.05 -10.79
N ALA A 45 16.71 -14.12 -11.11
CA ALA A 45 17.21 -14.06 -12.49
C ALA A 45 16.50 -15.08 -13.40
N HIS A 46 16.12 -16.24 -12.86
CA HIS A 46 15.38 -17.31 -13.56
C HIS A 46 13.92 -16.95 -13.91
N LEU A 47 13.33 -15.93 -13.28
CA LEU A 47 11.96 -15.44 -13.59
C LEU A 47 11.99 -14.33 -14.66
N LYS A 48 13.18 -13.91 -15.10
CA LYS A 48 13.37 -12.88 -16.12
C LYS A 48 13.21 -13.51 -17.51
N VAL A 49 11.97 -13.82 -17.86
CA VAL A 49 11.62 -14.34 -19.19
C VAL A 49 11.83 -13.24 -20.22
N ASN A 50 12.91 -13.36 -20.99
CA ASN A 50 13.24 -12.50 -22.10
C ASN A 50 12.48 -12.95 -23.36
N PHE A 51 12.22 -12.03 -24.30
CA PHE A 51 11.45 -12.35 -25.51
C PHE A 51 12.11 -13.48 -26.34
N GLU A 52 13.45 -13.51 -26.33
CA GLU A 52 14.30 -14.51 -26.98
C GLU A 52 14.12 -15.93 -26.42
N ASP A 53 13.75 -16.07 -25.14
CA ASP A 53 13.55 -17.38 -24.49
C ASP A 53 12.19 -18.01 -24.87
N VAL A 54 11.24 -17.20 -25.37
CA VAL A 54 9.91 -17.65 -25.81
C VAL A 54 9.88 -17.92 -27.32
N ILE A 55 10.73 -17.26 -28.12
CA ILE A 55 10.81 -17.37 -29.58
C ILE A 55 12.18 -17.95 -29.97
N ALA A 56 12.45 -19.19 -29.58
CA ALA A 56 13.73 -19.86 -29.80
C ALA A 56 14.03 -20.15 -31.30
N GLU A 57 14.37 -19.12 -32.09
CA GLU A 57 14.91 -19.26 -33.45
C GLU A 57 16.31 -18.61 -33.57
N PRO A 58 17.29 -19.30 -34.21
CA PRO A 58 18.66 -18.81 -34.37
C PRO A 58 18.81 -17.72 -35.44
N ASP A 59 19.77 -16.80 -35.22
CA ASP A 59 20.16 -15.58 -35.97
C ASP A 59 20.45 -15.69 -37.49
N SER A 60 20.06 -16.77 -38.18
CA SER A 60 20.56 -17.07 -39.54
C SER A 60 19.59 -16.75 -40.69
N VAL A 61 18.69 -15.75 -40.57
CA VAL A 61 17.93 -15.19 -41.71
C VAL A 61 17.76 -13.66 -41.61
N HIS A 62 18.89 -12.95 -41.71
CA HIS A 62 18.98 -11.49 -41.57
C HIS A 62 18.32 -10.75 -42.75
N SER A 63 17.00 -10.56 -42.70
CA SER A 63 16.29 -9.52 -43.47
C SER A 63 15.10 -8.86 -42.74
N PHE A 64 14.92 -9.11 -41.43
CA PHE A 64 13.80 -8.61 -40.63
C PHE A 64 14.21 -7.99 -39.28
N ASP A 65 15.37 -7.31 -39.23
CA ASP A 65 15.89 -6.60 -38.04
C ASP A 65 14.83 -5.69 -37.37
N LYS A 66 14.02 -5.00 -38.19
CA LYS A 66 12.93 -4.15 -37.70
C LYS A 66 11.83 -4.93 -36.98
N VAL A 67 11.43 -6.10 -37.48
CA VAL A 67 10.32 -6.88 -36.89
C VAL A 67 10.73 -7.41 -35.53
N TRP A 68 11.99 -7.81 -35.37
CA TRP A 68 12.53 -8.27 -34.09
C TRP A 68 12.49 -7.17 -33.01
N ILE A 69 12.96 -5.96 -33.35
CA ILE A 69 12.88 -4.79 -32.46
C ILE A 69 11.43 -4.45 -32.10
N TRP A 70 10.52 -4.50 -33.09
CA TRP A 70 9.11 -4.21 -32.83
C TRP A 70 8.44 -5.27 -31.96
N SER A 71 8.80 -6.55 -32.11
CA SER A 71 8.26 -7.63 -31.31
C SER A 71 8.76 -7.62 -29.88
N ASP A 72 10.04 -7.31 -29.66
CA ASP A 72 10.62 -7.13 -28.32
C ASP A 72 9.97 -5.95 -27.59
N ALA A 73 9.86 -4.80 -28.27
CA ALA A 73 9.18 -3.63 -27.73
C ALA A 73 7.68 -3.90 -27.44
N LEU A 74 6.99 -4.62 -28.33
CA LEU A 74 5.59 -4.98 -28.14
C LEU A 74 5.40 -5.93 -26.95
N PHE A 75 6.35 -6.83 -26.70
CA PHE A 75 6.30 -7.76 -25.57
C PHE A 75 6.48 -7.06 -24.22
N GLU A 76 7.45 -6.15 -24.10
CA GLU A 76 7.65 -5.28 -22.93
C GLU A 76 6.39 -4.44 -22.63
N VAL A 77 5.83 -3.81 -23.68
CA VAL A 77 4.60 -3.00 -23.58
C VAL A 77 3.40 -3.87 -23.21
N SER A 78 3.28 -5.06 -23.80
CA SER A 78 2.21 -6.01 -23.52
C SER A 78 2.21 -6.47 -22.06
N LYS A 79 3.39 -6.77 -21.49
CA LYS A 79 3.51 -7.10 -20.05
C LYS A 79 2.95 -5.97 -19.19
N LEU A 80 3.36 -4.72 -19.44
CA LEU A 80 2.89 -3.57 -18.67
C LEU A 80 1.38 -3.33 -18.82
N TRP A 81 0.86 -3.42 -20.05
CA TRP A 81 -0.57 -3.26 -20.31
C TRP A 81 -1.40 -4.39 -19.70
N CYS A 82 -0.92 -5.63 -19.75
CA CYS A 82 -1.57 -6.79 -19.14
C CYS A 82 -1.75 -6.57 -17.62
N TYR A 83 -0.70 -6.14 -16.91
CA TYR A 83 -0.80 -5.79 -15.49
C TYR A 83 -1.86 -4.71 -15.22
N ARG A 84 -1.89 -3.65 -16.04
CA ARG A 84 -2.86 -2.56 -15.89
C ARG A 84 -4.30 -3.02 -16.16
N ILE A 85 -4.52 -3.82 -17.20
CA ILE A 85 -5.84 -4.34 -17.55
C ILE A 85 -6.33 -5.34 -16.49
N ILE A 86 -5.48 -6.27 -16.03
CA ILE A 86 -5.84 -7.20 -14.95
C ILE A 86 -6.22 -6.42 -13.68
N SER A 87 -5.42 -5.42 -13.32
CA SER A 87 -5.69 -4.56 -12.16
C SER A 87 -7.02 -3.81 -12.32
N LEU A 88 -7.32 -3.29 -13.51
CA LEU A 88 -8.57 -2.60 -13.80
C LEU A 88 -9.77 -3.57 -13.72
N ILE A 89 -9.64 -4.75 -14.32
CA ILE A 89 -10.68 -5.80 -14.31
C ILE A 89 -10.96 -6.26 -12.88
N PHE A 90 -9.97 -6.28 -11.99
CA PHE A 90 -10.18 -6.63 -10.58
C PHE A 90 -10.72 -5.45 -9.75
N ALA A 91 -10.34 -4.22 -10.10
CA ALA A 91 -10.85 -3.02 -9.43
C ALA A 91 -12.36 -2.82 -9.63
N VAL A 92 -12.88 -3.10 -10.83
CA VAL A 92 -14.32 -2.98 -11.15
C VAL A 92 -15.23 -3.84 -10.24
N PRO A 93 -15.06 -5.16 -10.10
CA PRO A 93 -15.90 -5.99 -9.23
C PRO A 93 -15.72 -5.61 -7.77
N VAL A 94 -14.50 -5.29 -7.32
CA VAL A 94 -14.26 -4.82 -5.95
C VAL A 94 -15.04 -3.53 -5.66
N SER A 95 -15.04 -2.58 -6.60
CA SER A 95 -15.81 -1.33 -6.49
C SER A 95 -17.32 -1.57 -6.49
N LEU A 96 -17.81 -2.53 -7.28
CA LEU A 96 -19.23 -2.89 -7.29
C LEU A 96 -19.64 -3.55 -5.97
N ILE A 97 -18.81 -4.47 -5.45
CA ILE A 97 -19.06 -5.15 -4.17
C ILE A 97 -19.06 -4.14 -3.02
N SER A 98 -18.06 -3.24 -2.97
CA SER A 98 -17.99 -2.23 -1.91
C SER A 98 -19.17 -1.25 -1.99
N GLY A 99 -19.57 -0.82 -3.19
CA GLY A 99 -20.75 0.00 -3.42
C GLY A 99 -22.04 -0.70 -2.97
N LEU A 100 -22.19 -1.99 -3.27
CA LEU A 100 -23.33 -2.80 -2.85
C LEU A 100 -23.38 -2.96 -1.33
N ILE A 101 -22.24 -3.29 -0.69
CA ILE A 101 -22.13 -3.37 0.77
C ILE A 101 -22.50 -2.04 1.40
N PHE A 102 -22.00 -0.93 0.87
CA PHE A 102 -22.31 0.40 1.39
C PHE A 102 -23.77 0.77 1.21
N ALA A 103 -24.39 0.41 0.09
CA ALA A 103 -25.82 0.62 -0.15
C ALA A 103 -26.69 -0.21 0.82
N LEU A 104 -26.35 -1.49 1.02
CA LEU A 104 -27.02 -2.36 1.99
C LEU A 104 -26.82 -1.85 3.41
N LEU A 105 -25.62 -1.42 3.78
CA LEU A 105 -25.31 -0.85 5.08
C LEU A 105 -26.09 0.45 5.30
N SER A 106 -26.22 1.31 4.29
CA SER A 106 -27.00 2.54 4.35
C SER A 106 -28.49 2.27 4.51
N CYS A 107 -29.01 1.28 3.79
CA CYS A 107 -30.38 0.80 3.92
C CYS A 107 -30.61 0.25 5.33
N LEU A 108 -29.78 -0.69 5.78
CA LEU A 108 -29.81 -1.25 7.13
C LEU A 108 -29.64 -0.17 8.20
N HIS A 109 -28.83 0.85 7.97
CA HIS A 109 -28.68 1.96 8.89
C HIS A 109 -30.00 2.74 9.03
N ILE A 110 -30.61 3.16 7.93
CA ILE A 110 -31.91 3.84 8.00
C ILE A 110 -32.99 2.95 8.64
N TRP A 111 -33.05 1.68 8.26
CA TRP A 111 -34.12 0.77 8.66
C TRP A 111 -33.91 0.12 10.02
N CYS A 112 -32.68 -0.15 10.44
CA CYS A 112 -32.35 -0.79 11.72
C CYS A 112 -31.75 0.19 12.71
N VAL A 113 -30.89 1.14 12.34
CA VAL A 113 -30.32 2.08 13.33
C VAL A 113 -31.39 3.01 13.89
N MET A 114 -32.31 3.53 13.08
CA MET A 114 -33.44 4.32 13.58
C MET A 114 -34.29 3.58 14.64
N PRO A 115 -34.81 2.36 14.39
CA PRO A 115 -35.54 1.63 15.42
C PRO A 115 -34.62 1.10 16.53
N CYS A 116 -33.35 0.77 16.28
CA CYS A 116 -32.42 0.37 17.33
C CYS A 116 -32.18 1.50 18.32
N ILE A 117 -31.98 2.74 17.85
CA ILE A 117 -31.85 3.91 18.73
C ILE A 117 -33.13 4.12 19.52
N LYS A 118 -34.30 4.05 18.88
CA LYS A 118 -35.60 4.22 19.57
C LYS A 118 -35.85 3.10 20.59
N ASN A 119 -35.54 1.85 20.26
CA ASN A 119 -35.61 0.72 21.17
C ASN A 119 -34.61 0.87 22.32
N PHE A 120 -33.40 1.33 22.04
CA PHE A 120 -32.39 1.56 23.06
C PHE A 120 -32.84 2.65 24.02
N MET A 121 -33.37 3.78 23.54
CA MET A 121 -33.91 4.83 24.40
C MET A 121 -35.10 4.36 25.24
N MET A 122 -35.94 3.47 24.71
CA MET A 122 -37.05 2.88 25.46
C MET A 122 -36.58 1.85 26.51
N ASN A 123 -35.56 1.04 26.18
CA ASN A 123 -35.03 0.01 27.07
C ASN A 123 -34.03 0.55 28.09
N MET A 124 -33.34 1.64 27.79
CA MET A 124 -32.36 2.29 28.68
C MET A 124 -32.93 2.56 30.08
N PRO A 125 -34.12 3.16 30.26
CA PRO A 125 -34.69 3.37 31.60
C PRO A 125 -35.04 2.05 32.31
N SER A 126 -35.51 1.04 31.58
CA SER A 126 -35.79 -0.29 32.15
C SER A 126 -34.51 -0.97 32.63
N ILE A 127 -33.45 -0.95 31.81
CA ILE A 127 -32.13 -1.48 32.15
C ILE A 127 -31.56 -0.72 33.34
N GLN A 128 -31.63 0.62 33.33
CA GLN A 128 -31.17 1.46 34.44
C GLN A 128 -31.93 1.17 35.75
N THR A 129 -33.23 0.91 35.68
CA THR A 129 -34.03 0.57 36.85
C THR A 129 -33.61 -0.78 37.43
N ILE A 130 -33.49 -1.80 36.57
CA ILE A 130 -33.05 -3.15 36.97
C ILE A 130 -31.62 -3.09 37.54
N TRP A 131 -30.71 -2.40 36.87
CA TRP A 131 -29.34 -2.20 37.34
C TRP A 131 -29.31 -1.46 38.67
N GLY A 132 -30.09 -0.38 38.80
CA GLY A 132 -30.25 0.37 40.04
C GLY A 132 -30.74 -0.52 41.17
N SER A 133 -31.73 -1.38 40.92
CA SER A 133 -32.22 -2.34 41.92
C SER A 133 -31.18 -3.37 42.33
N ILE A 134 -30.42 -3.93 41.38
CA ILE A 134 -29.34 -4.90 41.69
C ILE A 134 -28.25 -4.21 42.52
N VAL A 135 -27.84 -3.02 42.10
CA VAL A 135 -26.84 -2.21 42.77
C VAL A 135 -27.31 -1.83 44.18
N ASP A 136 -28.56 -1.41 44.34
CA ASP A 136 -29.13 -1.08 45.65
C ASP A 136 -29.21 -2.31 46.57
N LEU A 137 -29.61 -3.47 46.06
CA LEU A 137 -29.64 -4.72 46.81
C LEU A 137 -28.26 -5.20 47.27
N ILE A 138 -27.19 -4.86 46.55
CA ILE A 138 -25.82 -5.23 46.91
C ILE A 138 -25.17 -4.16 47.79
N ILE A 139 -25.34 -2.90 47.42
CA ILE A 139 -24.68 -1.77 48.07
C ILE A 139 -25.36 -1.40 49.38
N SER A 140 -26.69 -1.44 49.49
CA SER A 140 -27.39 -1.15 50.74
C SER A 140 -26.93 -2.04 51.90
N PRO A 141 -26.92 -3.38 51.80
CA PRO A 141 -26.42 -4.22 52.89
C PRO A 141 -24.91 -4.09 53.10
N CYS A 142 -24.13 -3.86 52.05
CA CYS A 142 -22.68 -3.63 52.16
C CYS A 142 -22.37 -2.34 52.93
N CYS A 143 -23.04 -1.25 52.58
CA CYS A 143 -22.91 0.06 53.19
C CYS A 143 -23.43 0.06 54.64
N GLU A 144 -24.55 -0.61 54.91
CA GLU A 144 -25.04 -0.76 56.29
C GLU A 144 -24.08 -1.60 57.14
N SER A 145 -23.54 -2.69 56.59
CA SER A 145 -22.55 -3.52 57.29
C SER A 145 -21.28 -2.74 57.60
N MET A 146 -20.74 -2.02 56.61
CA MET A 146 -19.58 -1.14 56.80
C MET A 146 -19.88 -0.01 57.80
N GLY A 147 -21.05 0.62 57.70
CA GLY A 147 -21.50 1.65 58.62
C GLY A 147 -21.58 1.16 60.07
N ARG A 148 -22.05 -0.07 60.30
CA ARG A 148 -22.04 -0.67 61.65
C ARG A 148 -20.65 -1.03 62.14
N CYS A 149 -19.75 -1.50 61.26
CA CYS A 149 -18.34 -1.72 61.62
C CYS A 149 -17.66 -0.41 62.05
N PHE A 150 -17.93 0.70 61.36
CA PHE A 150 -17.34 2.01 61.69
C PHE A 150 -18.03 2.72 62.86
N SER A 151 -19.34 2.50 63.06
CA SER A 151 -20.09 3.09 64.19
C SER A 151 -19.70 2.50 65.56
N GLY A 152 -19.01 1.35 65.60
CA GLY A 152 -18.50 0.76 66.82
C GLY A 152 -17.29 1.49 67.42
N ILE A 153 -16.67 2.41 66.69
CA ILE A 153 -15.46 3.14 67.10
C ILE A 153 -15.87 4.45 67.77
N ASN A 154 -16.27 4.39 69.05
CA ASN A 154 -16.49 5.59 69.86
C ASN A 154 -15.14 6.15 70.34
N LEU A 155 -14.63 7.18 69.65
CA LEU A 155 -13.44 7.92 70.07
C LEU A 155 -13.82 8.87 71.22
N HIS A 156 -13.57 8.44 72.45
CA HIS A 156 -13.67 9.30 73.64
C HIS A 156 -12.40 10.15 73.74
N ILE A 157 -12.45 11.39 73.22
CA ILE A 157 -11.34 12.34 73.30
C ILE A 157 -11.35 13.00 74.69
N SER A 158 -10.51 12.51 75.60
CA SER A 158 -10.22 13.21 76.85
C SER A 158 -9.26 14.37 76.57
N ARG A 159 -9.71 15.59 76.85
CA ARG A 159 -8.92 16.82 76.69
C ARG A 159 -8.31 17.19 78.05
N ASP A 160 -6.98 17.06 78.13
CA ASP A 160 -6.13 17.64 79.17
C ASP A 160 -6.14 19.18 79.10
#